data_AF-A0A7V9JXV0-F1
#
_entry.id   AF-A0A7V9JXV0-F1
#
_cell.length_a   1.000
_cell.length_b   1.000
_cell.length_c   1.000
_cell.angle_alpha   90.00
_cell.angle_beta   90.00
_cell.angle_gamma   90.00
#
_symmetry.space_group_name_H-M   'P 1'
#
loop_
_entity.id
_entity.type
_entity.pdbx_description
1 polymer ?
#
loop_
_entity_poly.entity_id
_entity_poly.type
_entity_poly.pdbx_seq_one_letter_code
_entity_poly.pdbx_strand_id
1 'polypeptide(L)'
;MPASLEGSWERTPPDRLAELQATALVRYIAGEVHPLSPSQRARLDAAGLGARIGDLDRYARLPPIAPTDVDGLDAVLRPAAAGLRRSYLRRRWRRARLSLRRRRFVDEVVEPRYRPIHFDDHGSMMVATTGDDLDRLAELGRRWLEHAGLTPADAVVALLPASADLAFWQFVLGAQRGGVPTLHLGPTATPAAVAAYGPTVVVGRTAELLAVAEGALAAGVALDDVRVVLAVGDPADPAFGRLNASFATARAGSVEVVPAWAPPGVRALWSGCAAPTGAIVAGAAARGLHTWPDSELIEVVTPGAAEPVGAGRAGELIWSPIGWAGTAVLRLRTGVEGRLVNDPCPACGRTTPRVVPAGGLSDEATLAAELGSIAGLADWVAERRVPGGGLVVRLAPATGERRALEASLDDVHERCAAALGADAIDRVMVERPSVVRRRLEAG
;
A
#
# COMPACT_ATOMS: atom_id res chain seq x y z
N MET A 1 -6.35 24.04 -2.76
CA MET A 1 -6.87 22.98 -1.87
C MET A 1 -7.88 23.59 -0.90
N PRO A 2 -9.00 22.93 -0.55
CA PRO A 2 -9.76 23.34 0.62
C PRO A 2 -8.97 22.95 1.88
N ALA A 3 -8.80 23.91 2.78
CA ALA A 3 -8.10 23.78 4.06
C ALA A 3 -8.68 22.73 5.05
N SER A 4 -9.64 21.90 4.64
CA SER A 4 -10.35 20.99 5.55
C SER A 4 -9.60 19.69 5.87
N LEU A 5 -8.58 19.33 5.09
CA LEU A 5 -7.69 18.19 5.36
C LEU A 5 -6.20 18.61 5.40
N GLU A 6 -5.92 19.91 5.35
CA GLU A 6 -4.58 20.47 5.58
C GLU A 6 -4.30 20.47 7.09
N GLY A 7 -3.86 19.35 7.65
CA GLY A 7 -3.58 19.23 9.09
C GLY A 7 -3.37 17.79 9.56
N SER A 8 -3.10 17.60 10.87
CA SER A 8 -2.91 16.27 11.48
C SER A 8 -4.24 15.53 11.61
N TRP A 9 -4.70 14.94 10.51
CA TRP A 9 -5.85 14.03 10.47
C TRP A 9 -5.51 12.65 11.05
N GLU A 10 -4.23 12.38 11.33
CA GLU A 10 -3.70 11.10 11.79
C GLU A 10 -4.32 10.57 13.10
N ARG A 11 -4.96 11.45 13.88
CA ARG A 11 -5.65 11.12 15.14
C ARG A 11 -7.12 11.55 15.15
N THR A 12 -7.66 11.95 13.99
CA THR A 12 -9.07 12.33 13.88
C THR A 12 -9.96 11.08 14.01
N PRO A 13 -11.05 11.11 14.78
CA PRO A 13 -11.97 9.97 14.88
C PRO A 13 -12.39 9.44 13.50
N PRO A 14 -12.47 8.10 13.29
CA PRO A 14 -12.69 7.51 11.97
C PRO A 14 -13.96 8.00 11.25
N ASP A 15 -15.06 8.20 11.99
CA ASP A 15 -16.32 8.75 11.48
C ASP A 15 -16.15 10.17 10.94
N ARG A 16 -15.46 11.03 11.70
CA ARG A 16 -15.16 12.40 11.29
C ARG A 16 -14.21 12.43 10.10
N LEU A 17 -13.22 11.54 10.07
CA LEU A 17 -12.27 11.41 8.97
C LEU A 17 -12.98 11.03 7.66
N ALA A 18 -13.91 10.07 7.73
CA ALA A 18 -14.73 9.66 6.59
C ALA A 18 -15.59 10.83 6.06
N GLU A 19 -16.19 11.64 6.94
CA GLU A 19 -16.97 12.83 6.55
C GLU A 19 -16.10 13.89 5.85
N LEU A 20 -14.88 14.12 6.35
CA LEU A 20 -13.94 15.05 5.75
C LEU A 20 -13.46 14.57 4.37
N GLN A 21 -13.16 13.28 4.24
CA GLN A 21 -12.77 12.64 2.98
C GLN A 21 -13.91 12.70 1.96
N ALA A 22 -15.15 12.38 2.36
CA ALA A 22 -16.34 12.53 1.53
C ALA A 22 -16.51 13.96 1.01
N THR A 23 -16.42 14.93 1.93
CA THR A 23 -16.53 16.35 1.59
C THR A 23 -15.43 16.79 0.62
N ALA A 24 -14.20 16.32 0.82
CA ALA A 24 -13.08 16.64 -0.05
C ALA A 24 -13.27 16.05 -1.46
N LEU A 25 -13.68 14.79 -1.56
CA LEU A 25 -13.92 14.12 -2.83
C LEU A 25 -15.05 14.79 -3.62
N VAL A 26 -16.22 15.04 -3.00
CA VAL A 26 -17.35 15.67 -3.71
C VAL A 26 -16.98 17.07 -4.22
N ARG A 27 -16.22 17.85 -3.42
CA ARG A 27 -15.72 19.17 -3.84
C ARG A 27 -14.72 19.06 -4.99
N TYR A 28 -13.81 18.11 -4.92
CA TYR A 28 -12.81 17.87 -5.95
C TYR A 28 -13.47 17.45 -7.28
N ILE A 29 -14.49 16.58 -7.22
CA ILE A 29 -15.24 16.19 -8.43
C ILE A 29 -15.99 17.37 -9.03
N ALA A 30 -16.73 18.13 -8.22
CA ALA A 30 -17.52 19.27 -8.69
C ALA A 30 -16.64 20.42 -9.21
N GLY A 31 -15.50 20.64 -8.55
CA GLY A 31 -14.61 21.77 -8.81
C GLY A 31 -13.61 21.50 -9.92
N GLU A 32 -13.13 20.27 -10.06
CA GLU A 32 -11.97 19.93 -10.89
C GLU A 32 -12.27 18.77 -11.84
N VAL A 33 -12.60 17.57 -11.35
CA VAL A 33 -12.69 16.38 -12.20
C VAL A 33 -13.77 16.52 -13.28
N HIS A 34 -15.02 16.79 -12.92
CA HIS A 34 -16.12 16.96 -13.88
C HIS A 34 -15.87 18.10 -14.88
N PRO A 35 -15.48 19.32 -14.47
CA PRO A 35 -15.27 20.40 -15.42
C PRO A 35 -14.00 20.25 -16.28
N LEU A 36 -12.95 19.58 -15.78
CA LEU A 36 -11.63 19.59 -16.42
C LEU A 36 -11.26 18.27 -17.10
N SER A 37 -11.88 17.14 -16.76
CA SER A 37 -11.66 15.85 -17.45
C SER A 37 -12.86 15.49 -18.34
N PRO A 38 -12.72 15.50 -19.68
CA PRO A 38 -13.79 15.09 -20.58
C PRO A 38 -14.26 13.65 -20.40
N SER A 39 -13.33 12.70 -20.21
CA SER A 39 -13.66 11.28 -20.02
C SER A 39 -14.45 11.05 -18.74
N GLN A 40 -13.99 11.60 -17.61
CA GLN A 40 -14.65 11.43 -16.33
C GLN A 40 -16.00 12.16 -16.29
N ARG A 41 -16.10 13.33 -16.95
CA ARG A 41 -17.39 14.00 -17.13
C ARG A 41 -18.39 13.12 -17.86
N ALA A 42 -18.00 12.49 -18.96
CA ALA A 42 -18.89 11.60 -19.72
C ALA A 42 -19.37 10.43 -18.86
N ARG A 43 -18.48 9.82 -18.06
CA ARG A 43 -18.84 8.75 -17.11
C ARG A 43 -19.84 9.23 -16.04
N LEU A 44 -19.58 10.38 -15.43
CA LEU A 44 -20.46 10.96 -14.40
C LEU A 44 -21.83 11.35 -14.96
N ASP A 45 -21.87 11.94 -16.15
CA ASP A 45 -23.11 12.36 -16.81
C ASP A 45 -23.92 11.12 -17.26
N ALA A 46 -23.27 10.09 -17.81
CA ALA A 46 -23.91 8.83 -18.21
C ALA A 46 -24.50 8.07 -17.01
N ALA A 47 -23.88 8.17 -15.84
CA ALA A 47 -24.41 7.62 -14.58
C ALA A 47 -25.49 8.51 -13.92
N GLY A 48 -25.88 9.63 -14.52
CA GLY A 48 -26.89 10.56 -13.97
C GLY A 48 -26.43 11.31 -12.70
N LEU A 49 -25.12 11.39 -12.47
CA LEU A 49 -24.52 12.04 -11.29
C LEU A 49 -24.19 13.51 -11.55
N GLY A 50 -23.66 13.80 -12.74
CA GLY A 50 -23.21 15.15 -13.10
C GLY A 50 -22.10 15.69 -12.17
N ALA A 51 -21.99 17.02 -12.10
CA ALA A 51 -20.95 17.66 -11.29
C ALA A 51 -21.24 17.65 -9.78
N ARG A 52 -22.51 17.57 -9.38
CA ARG A 52 -22.95 17.68 -7.98
C ARG A 52 -23.49 16.35 -7.51
N ILE A 53 -22.57 15.47 -7.14
CA ILE A 53 -22.90 14.11 -6.71
C ILE A 53 -23.64 14.12 -5.36
N GLY A 54 -23.30 15.05 -4.46
CA GLY A 54 -23.95 15.19 -3.16
C GLY A 54 -23.18 14.48 -2.06
N ASP A 55 -23.23 13.15 -2.05
CA ASP A 55 -22.67 12.27 -1.02
C ASP A 55 -21.99 11.03 -1.62
N LEU A 56 -21.41 10.20 -0.75
CA LEU A 56 -20.73 8.97 -1.15
C LEU A 56 -21.69 7.86 -1.59
N ASP A 57 -22.93 7.82 -1.09
CA ASP A 57 -23.93 6.83 -1.50
C ASP A 57 -24.32 7.01 -2.97
N ARG A 58 -24.47 8.27 -3.38
CA ARG A 58 -24.70 8.60 -4.79
C ARG A 58 -23.43 8.41 -5.62
N TYR A 59 -22.25 8.69 -5.06
CA TYR A 59 -20.97 8.40 -5.71
C TYR A 59 -20.79 6.92 -6.01
N ALA A 60 -21.22 6.04 -5.10
CA ALA A 60 -21.14 4.60 -5.23
C ALA A 60 -21.85 4.03 -6.47
N ARG A 61 -22.82 4.76 -7.02
CA ARG A 61 -23.54 4.40 -8.25
C ARG A 61 -22.70 4.55 -9.52
N LEU A 62 -21.58 5.26 -9.47
CA LEU A 62 -20.65 5.33 -10.58
C LEU A 62 -20.00 3.95 -10.79
N PRO A 63 -20.11 3.31 -11.96
CA PRO A 63 -19.47 2.01 -12.17
C PRO A 63 -17.94 2.13 -12.05
N PRO A 64 -17.27 1.22 -11.30
CA PRO A 64 -15.81 1.13 -11.30
C PRO A 64 -15.27 0.87 -12.72
N ILE A 65 -14.06 1.36 -13.01
CA ILE A 65 -13.41 1.24 -14.32
C ILE A 65 -12.11 0.45 -14.22
N ALA A 66 -11.87 -0.47 -15.16
CA ALA A 66 -10.60 -1.18 -15.23
C ALA A 66 -9.49 -0.26 -15.77
N PRO A 67 -8.22 -0.43 -15.34
CA PRO A 67 -7.11 0.37 -15.86
C PRO A 67 -7.01 0.33 -17.40
N THR A 68 -7.25 -0.84 -18.00
CA THR A 68 -7.23 -1.05 -19.46
C THR A 68 -8.29 -0.25 -20.23
N ASP A 69 -9.37 0.15 -19.54
CA ASP A 69 -10.45 0.94 -20.13
C ASP A 69 -10.20 2.44 -19.99
N VAL A 70 -9.09 2.84 -19.35
CA VAL A 70 -8.68 4.23 -19.20
C VAL A 70 -7.77 4.61 -20.36
N ASP A 71 -8.25 5.48 -21.24
CA ASP A 71 -7.35 6.25 -22.09
C ASP A 71 -6.59 7.26 -21.21
N GLY A 72 -5.30 6.96 -20.98
CA GLY A 72 -4.45 7.65 -20.01
C GLY A 72 -4.34 9.15 -20.25
N LEU A 73 -4.39 9.61 -21.50
CA LEU A 73 -4.35 11.04 -21.82
C LEU A 73 -5.69 11.72 -21.55
N ASP A 74 -6.81 11.04 -21.78
CA ASP A 74 -8.15 11.60 -21.61
C ASP A 74 -8.60 11.65 -20.15
N ALA A 75 -7.94 10.92 -19.26
CA ALA A 75 -8.08 11.04 -17.82
C ALA A 75 -7.30 12.23 -17.22
N VAL A 76 -6.46 12.91 -17.99
CA VAL A 76 -5.72 14.11 -17.54
C VAL A 76 -6.69 15.29 -17.38
N LEU A 77 -6.55 16.05 -16.29
CA LEU A 77 -7.32 17.28 -16.11
C LEU A 77 -6.82 18.36 -17.09
N ARG A 78 -7.69 18.76 -18.03
CA ARG A 78 -7.39 19.72 -19.10
C ARG A 78 -8.19 21.02 -18.88
N PRO A 79 -7.60 22.07 -18.30
CA PRO A 79 -8.28 23.33 -18.02
C PRO A 79 -8.49 24.23 -19.24
N ALA A 80 -9.19 23.70 -20.25
CA ALA A 80 -9.65 24.46 -21.40
C ALA A 80 -10.67 25.55 -20.97
N ALA A 81 -10.84 26.58 -21.81
CA ALA A 81 -11.68 27.74 -21.50
C ALA A 81 -13.13 27.38 -21.11
N ALA A 82 -13.70 26.31 -21.67
CA ALA A 82 -15.04 25.83 -21.33
C ALA A 82 -15.07 25.11 -19.97
N GLY A 83 -14.01 24.37 -19.62
CA GLY A 83 -13.85 23.74 -18.30
C GLY A 83 -13.65 24.78 -17.21
N LEU A 84 -12.79 25.78 -17.44
CA LEU A 84 -12.54 26.88 -16.50
C LEU A 84 -13.80 27.68 -16.12
N ARG A 85 -14.78 27.80 -17.02
CA ARG A 85 -16.07 28.46 -16.72
C ARG A 85 -16.95 27.66 -15.76
N ARG A 86 -16.76 26.34 -15.73
CA ARG A 86 -17.52 25.38 -14.92
C ARG A 86 -16.80 25.00 -13.62
N SER A 87 -15.48 25.21 -13.55
CA SER A 87 -14.66 24.86 -12.40
C SER A 87 -14.70 25.87 -11.26
N TYR A 88 -14.02 25.53 -10.16
CA TYR A 88 -13.80 26.46 -9.04
C TYR A 88 -13.06 27.75 -9.47
N LEU A 89 -12.31 27.72 -10.58
CA LEU A 89 -11.58 28.86 -11.13
C LEU A 89 -12.45 29.88 -11.88
N ARG A 90 -13.74 29.63 -12.09
CA ARG A 90 -14.64 30.46 -12.93
C ARG A 90 -14.58 31.96 -12.65
N ARG A 91 -14.48 32.36 -11.37
CA ARG A 91 -14.44 33.77 -10.96
C ARG A 91 -13.08 34.40 -11.33
N ARG A 92 -11.99 33.69 -11.08
CA ARG A 92 -10.62 34.13 -11.43
C ARG A 92 -10.44 34.21 -12.94
N TRP A 93 -10.93 33.20 -13.67
CA TRP A 93 -10.95 33.20 -15.14
C TRP A 93 -11.77 34.37 -15.71
N ARG A 94 -12.98 34.63 -15.19
CA ARG A 94 -13.79 35.78 -15.62
C ARG A 94 -13.06 37.10 -15.40
N ARG A 95 -12.41 37.29 -14.24
CA ARG A 95 -11.62 38.49 -13.94
C ARG A 95 -10.45 38.64 -14.91
N ALA A 96 -9.65 37.59 -15.09
CA ALA A 96 -8.52 37.59 -16.03
C ALA A 96 -8.94 37.89 -17.47
N ARG A 97 -10.12 37.40 -17.88
CA ARG A 97 -10.71 37.66 -19.20
C ARG A 97 -11.08 39.13 -19.37
N LEU A 98 -11.74 39.73 -18.37
CA LEU A 98 -12.18 41.13 -18.38
C LEU A 98 -11.02 42.11 -18.27
N SER A 99 -9.96 41.74 -17.55
CA SER A 99 -8.77 42.57 -17.39
C SER A 99 -7.70 42.37 -18.48
N LEU A 100 -8.00 41.60 -19.54
CA LEU A 100 -7.05 41.24 -20.61
C LEU A 100 -5.75 40.56 -20.11
N ARG A 101 -5.77 39.91 -18.94
CA ARG A 101 -4.61 39.24 -18.31
C ARG A 101 -4.71 37.72 -18.43
N ARG A 102 -5.24 37.21 -19.55
CA ARG A 102 -5.47 35.77 -19.74
C ARG A 102 -4.18 34.97 -19.67
N ARG A 103 -3.13 35.42 -20.37
CA ARG A 103 -1.82 34.76 -20.40
C ARG A 103 -1.23 34.66 -19.00
N ARG A 104 -1.14 35.78 -18.29
CA ARG A 104 -0.69 35.81 -16.89
C ARG A 104 -1.49 34.88 -15.98
N PHE A 105 -2.81 34.79 -16.14
CA PHE A 105 -3.62 33.84 -15.38
C PHE A 105 -3.28 32.38 -15.71
N VAL A 106 -3.02 32.06 -16.98
CA VAL A 106 -2.59 30.72 -17.36
C VAL A 106 -1.24 30.40 -16.73
N ASP A 107 -0.25 31.28 -16.91
CA ASP A 107 1.12 31.08 -16.45
C ASP A 107 1.24 31.01 -14.91
N GLU A 108 0.49 31.83 -14.17
CA GLU A 108 0.59 31.92 -12.70
C GLU A 108 -0.41 31.03 -11.94
N VAL A 109 -1.44 30.51 -12.60
CA VAL A 109 -2.55 29.79 -11.90
C VAL A 109 -2.84 28.43 -12.50
N VAL A 110 -2.81 28.32 -13.83
CA VAL A 110 -3.22 27.10 -14.51
C VAL A 110 -2.03 26.18 -14.72
N GLU A 111 -0.95 26.65 -15.33
CA GLU A 111 0.22 25.82 -15.61
C GLU A 111 0.86 25.22 -14.36
N PRO A 112 1.09 25.97 -13.26
CA PRO A 112 1.76 25.41 -12.08
C PRO A 112 1.02 24.20 -11.48
N ARG A 113 -0.31 24.18 -11.61
CA ARG A 113 -1.14 23.09 -11.08
C ARG A 113 -1.43 22.00 -12.10
N TYR A 114 -1.76 22.33 -13.35
CA TYR A 114 -2.36 21.36 -14.29
C TYR A 114 -1.47 20.97 -15.46
N ARG A 115 -0.29 21.56 -15.62
CA ARG A 115 0.62 21.19 -16.71
C ARG A 115 1.32 19.88 -16.35
N PRO A 116 1.08 18.79 -17.09
CA PRO A 116 1.84 17.58 -16.87
C PRO A 116 3.30 17.80 -17.28
N ILE A 117 4.20 17.22 -16.49
CA ILE A 117 5.64 17.29 -16.70
C ILE A 117 6.25 15.89 -16.78
N HIS A 118 5.63 14.87 -16.15
CA HIS A 118 5.99 13.46 -16.31
C HIS A 118 4.83 12.65 -16.90
N PHE A 119 5.18 11.62 -17.67
CA PHE A 119 4.27 10.63 -18.22
C PHE A 119 4.88 9.26 -17.97
N ASP A 120 4.28 8.52 -17.04
CA ASP A 120 4.79 7.25 -16.57
C ASP A 120 3.85 6.12 -17.05
N ASP A 121 4.44 5.02 -17.50
CA ASP A 121 3.70 3.81 -17.85
C ASP A 121 3.50 2.95 -16.59
N HIS A 122 2.26 2.80 -16.14
CA HIS A 122 1.91 1.93 -15.02
C HIS A 122 1.47 0.53 -15.52
N GLY A 123 1.86 0.16 -16.75
CA GLY A 123 1.62 -1.13 -17.39
C GLY A 123 0.27 -1.23 -18.08
N SER A 124 -0.81 -0.99 -17.35
CA SER A 124 -2.18 -1.07 -17.86
C SER A 124 -2.82 0.29 -18.13
N MET A 125 -2.15 1.38 -17.73
CA MET A 125 -2.56 2.76 -18.02
C MET A 125 -1.36 3.72 -17.97
N MET A 126 -1.44 4.78 -18.77
CA MET A 126 -0.49 5.90 -18.68
C MET A 126 -0.94 6.89 -17.61
N VAL A 127 0.01 7.39 -16.84
CA VAL A 127 -0.22 8.34 -15.75
C VAL A 127 0.55 9.62 -16.02
N ALA A 128 -0.16 10.73 -16.15
CA ALA A 128 0.42 12.06 -16.27
C ALA A 128 0.52 12.71 -14.89
N THR A 129 1.66 13.33 -14.60
CA THR A 129 1.97 13.92 -13.28
C THR A 129 2.41 15.37 -13.45
N THR A 130 1.85 16.26 -12.64
CA THR A 130 2.11 17.72 -12.64
C THR A 130 3.12 18.10 -11.55
N GLY A 131 3.61 19.34 -11.56
CA GLY A 131 4.45 19.86 -10.46
C GLY A 131 3.74 19.80 -9.09
N ASP A 132 2.47 20.21 -9.03
CA ASP A 132 1.64 20.13 -7.82
C ASP A 132 1.45 18.68 -7.33
N ASP A 133 1.34 17.72 -8.26
CA ASP A 133 1.29 16.30 -7.91
C ASP A 133 2.61 15.81 -7.31
N LEU A 134 3.77 16.26 -7.81
CA LEU A 134 5.07 15.90 -7.25
C LEU A 134 5.28 16.51 -5.86
N ASP A 135 4.84 17.75 -5.63
CA ASP A 135 4.86 18.37 -4.29
C ASP A 135 3.99 17.59 -3.30
N ARG A 136 2.81 17.13 -3.75
CA ARG A 136 1.96 16.23 -2.97
C ARG A 136 2.66 14.90 -2.69
N LEU A 137 3.25 14.29 -3.71
CA LEU A 137 3.96 13.02 -3.58
C LEU A 137 5.14 13.14 -2.61
N ALA A 138 5.86 14.26 -2.63
CA ALA A 138 6.93 14.57 -1.69
C ALA A 138 6.43 14.64 -0.24
N GLU A 139 5.27 15.26 0.00
CA GLU A 139 4.67 15.32 1.33
C GLU A 139 4.19 13.94 1.80
N LEU A 140 3.58 13.14 0.94
CA LEU A 140 3.20 11.76 1.26
C LEU A 140 4.42 10.87 1.50
N GLY A 141 5.50 11.07 0.75
CA GLY A 141 6.79 10.43 0.97
C GLY A 141 7.39 10.77 2.33
N ARG A 142 7.42 12.07 2.71
CA ARG A 142 7.88 12.51 4.04
C ARG A 142 7.10 11.80 5.15
N ARG A 143 5.76 11.76 5.04
CA ARG A 143 4.89 11.08 6.01
C ARG A 143 5.16 9.58 6.09
N TRP A 144 5.34 8.92 4.95
CA TRP A 144 5.72 7.50 4.91
C TRP A 144 7.01 7.26 5.71
N LEU A 145 8.06 8.04 5.48
CA LEU A 145 9.32 7.88 6.21
C LEU A 145 9.13 8.10 7.72
N GLU A 146 8.37 9.12 8.12
CA GLU A 146 8.03 9.35 9.54
C GLU A 146 7.18 8.23 10.15
N HIS A 147 6.25 7.65 9.37
CA HIS A 147 5.44 6.51 9.80
C HIS A 147 6.31 5.27 10.04
N ALA A 148 7.36 5.11 9.24
CA ALA A 148 8.37 4.09 9.43
C ALA A 148 9.42 4.43 10.52
N GLY A 149 9.25 5.55 11.24
CA GLY A 149 10.09 5.94 12.36
C GLY A 149 11.43 6.56 11.96
N LEU A 150 11.57 7.05 10.72
CA LEU A 150 12.77 7.76 10.28
C LEU A 150 12.75 9.21 10.77
N THR A 151 13.95 9.74 10.98
CA THR A 151 14.23 11.12 11.37
C THR A 151 15.38 11.67 10.53
N PRO A 152 15.62 13.00 10.53
CA PRO A 152 16.79 13.59 9.88
C PRO A 152 18.15 13.10 10.42
N ALA A 153 18.17 12.42 11.57
CA ALA A 153 19.38 11.84 12.15
C ALA A 153 19.73 10.45 11.58
N ASP A 154 18.84 9.83 10.80
CA ASP A 154 19.08 8.52 10.21
C ASP A 154 19.97 8.58 8.99
N ALA A 155 20.86 7.60 8.86
CA ALA A 155 21.69 7.40 7.68
C ALA A 155 21.05 6.32 6.79
N VAL A 156 20.53 6.72 5.62
CA VAL A 156 19.78 5.82 4.74
C VAL A 156 20.63 5.37 3.56
N VAL A 157 20.62 4.07 3.26
CA VAL A 157 21.10 3.52 1.97
C VAL A 157 19.92 3.06 1.14
N ALA A 158 19.82 3.58 -0.08
CA ALA A 158 18.77 3.26 -1.04
C ALA A 158 19.27 2.37 -2.18
N LEU A 159 18.63 1.22 -2.29
CA LEU A 159 18.86 0.18 -3.31
C LEU A 159 17.84 0.22 -4.45
N LEU A 160 16.80 1.06 -4.32
CA LEU A 160 15.80 1.26 -5.37
C LEU A 160 16.50 1.69 -6.67
N PRO A 161 16.14 1.14 -7.83
CA PRO A 161 16.65 1.61 -9.10
C PRO A 161 16.17 3.04 -9.36
N ALA A 162 17.02 3.80 -10.03
CA ALA A 162 16.63 5.08 -10.60
C ALA A 162 15.75 4.84 -11.84
N SER A 163 14.45 4.62 -11.61
CA SER A 163 13.44 4.40 -12.64
C SER A 163 12.27 5.36 -12.50
N ALA A 164 11.48 5.45 -13.58
CA ALA A 164 10.22 6.16 -13.62
C ALA A 164 9.11 5.37 -12.91
N ASP A 165 9.37 4.91 -11.69
CA ASP A 165 8.39 4.21 -10.87
C ASP A 165 7.99 5.02 -9.65
N LEU A 166 6.76 4.77 -9.17
CA LEU A 166 6.16 5.49 -8.06
C LEU A 166 7.02 5.42 -6.79
N ALA A 167 7.60 4.25 -6.50
CA ALA A 167 8.32 4.05 -5.26
C ALA A 167 9.63 4.82 -5.22
N PHE A 168 10.39 4.80 -6.32
CA PHE A 168 11.59 5.60 -6.46
C PHE A 168 11.30 7.08 -6.26
N TRP A 169 10.32 7.64 -7.00
CA TRP A 169 9.99 9.06 -6.90
C TRP A 169 9.46 9.47 -5.53
N GLN A 170 8.54 8.67 -4.95
CA GLN A 170 8.00 8.99 -3.63
C GLN A 170 9.06 8.93 -2.54
N PHE A 171 9.96 7.95 -2.61
CA PHE A 171 11.06 7.83 -1.67
C PHE A 171 12.03 9.03 -1.78
N VAL A 172 12.53 9.32 -2.99
CA VAL A 172 13.51 10.40 -3.22
C VAL A 172 12.93 11.76 -2.81
N LEU A 173 11.73 12.09 -3.29
CA LEU A 173 11.09 13.36 -2.97
C LEU A 173 10.73 13.45 -1.49
N GLY A 174 10.29 12.34 -0.89
CA GLY A 174 9.99 12.26 0.54
C GLY A 174 11.21 12.46 1.42
N ALA A 175 12.33 11.81 1.09
CA ALA A 175 13.59 11.94 1.81
C ALA A 175 14.12 13.38 1.73
N GLN A 176 14.10 13.98 0.53
CA GLN A 176 14.47 15.38 0.33
C GLN A 176 13.58 16.32 1.15
N ARG A 177 12.26 16.11 1.12
CA ARG A 177 11.28 16.93 1.85
C ARG A 177 11.41 16.79 3.37
N GLY A 178 11.74 15.60 3.85
CA GLY A 178 11.97 15.29 5.26
C GLY A 178 13.36 15.65 5.77
N GLY A 179 14.30 16.04 4.90
CA GLY A 179 15.69 16.29 5.29
C GLY A 179 16.43 15.03 5.73
N VAL A 180 16.06 13.86 5.20
CA VAL A 180 16.65 12.57 5.55
C VAL A 180 17.86 12.30 4.64
N PRO A 181 19.09 12.27 5.17
CA PRO A 181 20.28 12.05 4.35
C PRO A 181 20.29 10.62 3.80
N THR A 182 20.44 10.51 2.48
CA THR A 182 20.30 9.24 1.75
C THR A 182 21.43 9.05 0.75
N LEU A 183 22.09 7.90 0.81
CA LEU A 183 23.02 7.41 -0.20
C LEU A 183 22.30 6.49 -1.18
N HIS A 184 22.27 6.86 -2.47
CA HIS A 184 21.66 6.04 -3.52
C HIS A 184 22.71 5.15 -4.18
N LEU A 185 22.68 3.84 -3.91
CA LEU A 185 23.60 2.85 -4.50
C LEU A 185 22.94 2.04 -5.64
N GLY A 186 21.61 1.96 -5.66
CA GLY A 186 20.87 1.18 -6.66
C GLY A 186 20.93 -0.34 -6.43
N PRO A 187 20.32 -1.14 -7.33
CA PRO A 187 19.95 -2.52 -7.05
C PRO A 187 21.13 -3.51 -7.09
N THR A 188 22.28 -3.11 -7.66
CA THR A 188 23.47 -3.95 -7.79
C THR A 188 24.51 -3.68 -6.70
N ALA A 189 24.15 -2.94 -5.65
CA ALA A 189 25.05 -2.60 -4.56
C ALA A 189 25.53 -3.88 -3.85
N THR A 190 26.82 -3.93 -3.53
CA THR A 190 27.38 -5.04 -2.76
C THR A 190 27.14 -4.82 -1.25
N PRO A 191 27.05 -5.89 -0.45
CA PRO A 191 26.94 -5.78 1.01
C PRO A 191 28.04 -4.91 1.63
N ALA A 192 29.28 -5.02 1.15
CA ALA A 192 30.41 -4.21 1.62
C ALA A 192 30.21 -2.72 1.32
N ALA A 193 29.67 -2.36 0.16
CA ALA A 193 29.39 -0.96 -0.18
C ALA A 193 28.25 -0.39 0.69
N VAL A 194 27.24 -1.20 1.01
CA VAL A 194 26.17 -0.82 1.94
C VAL A 194 26.75 -0.60 3.34
N ALA A 195 27.50 -1.56 3.87
CA ALA A 195 28.09 -1.50 5.20
C ALA A 195 29.09 -0.35 5.37
N ALA A 196 29.85 0.00 4.33
CA ALA A 196 30.83 1.09 4.37
C ALA A 196 30.23 2.46 4.71
N TYR A 197 28.92 2.66 4.48
CA TYR A 197 28.22 3.88 4.85
C TYR A 197 27.75 3.91 6.31
N GLY A 198 27.72 2.76 7.01
CA GLY A 198 27.13 2.64 8.35
C GLY A 198 25.65 3.04 8.41
N PRO A 199 24.76 2.46 7.57
CA PRO A 199 23.37 2.88 7.53
C PRO A 199 22.61 2.46 8.80
N THR A 200 21.76 3.37 9.31
CA THR A 200 20.72 3.01 10.27
C THR A 200 19.48 2.45 9.58
N VAL A 201 19.29 2.77 8.29
CA VAL A 201 18.14 2.31 7.49
C VAL A 201 18.59 1.87 6.10
N VAL A 202 18.01 0.76 5.63
CA VAL A 202 18.15 0.32 4.23
C VAL A 202 16.77 0.29 3.58
N VAL A 203 16.65 0.85 2.38
CA VAL A 203 15.43 0.81 1.56
C VAL A 203 15.70 0.14 0.22
N GLY A 204 14.77 -0.69 -0.23
CA GLY A 204 14.88 -1.38 -1.51
C GLY A 204 13.67 -2.24 -1.78
N ARG A 205 13.66 -2.93 -2.92
CA ARG A 205 12.70 -4.00 -3.16
C ARG A 205 13.08 -5.25 -2.40
N THR A 206 12.10 -6.12 -2.16
CA THR A 206 12.29 -7.38 -1.42
C THR A 206 13.51 -8.18 -1.91
N ALA A 207 13.66 -8.36 -3.22
CA ALA A 207 14.78 -9.11 -3.80
C ALA A 207 16.14 -8.43 -3.56
N GLU A 208 16.22 -7.12 -3.72
CA GLU A 208 17.46 -6.32 -3.53
C GLU A 208 17.89 -6.36 -2.06
N LEU A 209 16.94 -6.21 -1.16
CA LEU A 209 17.15 -6.27 0.29
C LEU A 209 17.64 -7.65 0.74
N LEU A 210 17.02 -8.73 0.25
CA LEU A 210 17.47 -10.09 0.54
C LEU A 210 18.88 -10.35 0.00
N ALA A 211 19.17 -9.93 -1.22
CA ALA A 211 20.49 -10.10 -1.81
C ALA A 211 21.59 -9.43 -0.96
N VAL A 212 21.31 -8.26 -0.40
CA VAL A 212 22.24 -7.58 0.52
C VAL A 212 22.37 -8.33 1.84
N ALA A 213 21.27 -8.74 2.48
CA ALA A 213 21.33 -9.44 3.77
C ALA A 213 22.01 -10.82 3.67
N GLU A 214 21.62 -11.62 2.68
CA GLU A 214 22.19 -12.96 2.45
C GLU A 214 23.66 -12.86 1.98
N GLY A 215 23.97 -11.87 1.14
CA GLY A 215 25.33 -11.59 0.71
C GLY A 215 26.23 -11.12 1.87
N ALA A 216 25.70 -10.31 2.80
CA ALA A 216 26.42 -9.86 3.98
C ALA A 216 26.83 -11.05 4.86
N LEU A 217 25.88 -11.97 5.11
CA LEU A 217 26.12 -13.21 5.84
C LEU A 217 27.18 -14.09 5.18
N ALA A 218 27.07 -14.29 3.87
CA ALA A 218 28.03 -15.10 3.11
C ALA A 218 29.45 -14.51 3.10
N ALA A 219 29.56 -13.18 3.07
CA ALA A 219 30.83 -12.46 3.04
C ALA A 219 31.42 -12.13 4.42
N GLY A 220 30.70 -12.43 5.51
CA GLY A 220 31.11 -12.04 6.87
C GLY A 220 31.12 -10.52 7.10
N VAL A 221 30.25 -9.79 6.40
CA VAL A 221 30.08 -8.33 6.54
C VAL A 221 28.94 -8.07 7.53
N ALA A 222 29.23 -7.31 8.58
CA ALA A 222 28.24 -6.96 9.59
C ALA A 222 27.39 -5.75 9.16
N LEU A 223 26.09 -5.77 9.53
CA LEU A 223 25.14 -4.68 9.31
C LEU A 223 24.60 -4.13 10.65
N ASP A 224 25.48 -3.97 11.64
CA ASP A 224 25.15 -3.78 13.06
C ASP A 224 24.19 -2.60 13.34
N ASP A 225 24.37 -1.50 12.61
CA ASP A 225 23.63 -0.25 12.82
C ASP A 225 22.22 -0.27 12.21
N VAL A 226 21.90 -1.23 11.33
CA VAL A 226 20.63 -1.25 10.57
C VAL A 226 19.46 -1.58 11.50
N ARG A 227 18.70 -0.55 11.89
CA ARG A 227 17.51 -0.68 12.74
C ARG A 227 16.20 -0.87 11.99
N VAL A 228 16.10 -0.30 10.78
CA VAL A 228 14.88 -0.36 9.96
C VAL A 228 15.20 -0.79 8.55
N VAL A 229 14.39 -1.68 8.00
CA VAL A 229 14.39 -2.11 6.61
C VAL A 229 13.08 -1.66 5.98
N LEU A 230 13.15 -0.70 5.06
CA LEU A 230 12.00 -0.23 4.29
C LEU A 230 11.85 -1.10 3.05
N ALA A 231 10.88 -2.01 3.08
CA ALA A 231 10.67 -3.00 2.04
C ALA A 231 9.58 -2.53 1.07
N VAL A 232 9.99 -2.16 -0.13
CA VAL A 232 9.09 -1.73 -1.21
C VAL A 232 8.68 -2.94 -2.04
N GLY A 233 7.37 -3.16 -2.18
CA GLY A 233 6.85 -4.28 -2.96
C GLY A 233 5.68 -4.95 -2.27
N ASP A 234 5.03 -5.88 -2.99
CA ASP A 234 3.85 -6.55 -2.48
C ASP A 234 4.19 -7.34 -1.21
N PRO A 235 3.60 -7.02 -0.04
CA PRO A 235 3.83 -7.77 1.20
C PRO A 235 3.29 -9.21 1.12
N ALA A 236 2.53 -9.57 0.08
CA ALA A 236 2.14 -10.95 -0.23
C ALA A 236 3.29 -11.80 -0.81
N ASP A 237 4.38 -11.18 -1.27
CA ASP A 237 5.53 -11.90 -1.81
C ASP A 237 6.13 -12.83 -0.72
N PRO A 238 6.21 -14.16 -0.94
CA PRO A 238 6.79 -15.08 0.03
C PRO A 238 8.23 -14.71 0.45
N ALA A 239 8.99 -14.05 -0.43
CA ALA A 239 10.32 -13.57 -0.13
C ALA A 239 10.32 -12.47 0.95
N PHE A 240 9.22 -11.69 1.07
CA PHE A 240 9.08 -10.64 2.07
C PHE A 240 9.21 -11.20 3.49
N GLY A 241 8.62 -12.38 3.75
CA GLY A 241 8.67 -13.03 5.06
C GLY A 241 10.08 -13.37 5.54
N ARG A 242 11.05 -13.50 4.63
CA ARG A 242 12.45 -13.78 4.97
C ARG A 242 13.24 -12.56 5.43
N LEU A 243 12.81 -11.35 5.06
CA LEU A 243 13.57 -10.11 5.30
C LEU A 243 13.94 -9.91 6.76
N ASN A 244 12.99 -10.16 7.68
CA ASN A 244 13.24 -9.95 9.11
C ASN A 244 14.34 -10.90 9.61
N ALA A 245 14.23 -12.20 9.32
CA ALA A 245 15.20 -13.20 9.75
C ALA A 245 16.58 -12.97 9.11
N SER A 246 16.63 -12.67 7.81
CA SER A 246 17.90 -12.43 7.10
C SER A 246 18.63 -11.21 7.65
N PHE A 247 17.96 -10.08 7.83
CA PHE A 247 18.59 -8.88 8.40
C PHE A 247 18.89 -9.04 9.89
N ALA A 248 18.01 -9.69 10.67
CA ALA A 248 18.25 -9.91 12.09
C ALA A 248 19.52 -10.75 12.33
N THR A 249 19.74 -11.75 11.48
CA THR A 249 20.97 -12.55 11.49
C THR A 249 22.17 -11.71 11.06
N ALA A 250 22.06 -10.95 9.97
CA ALA A 250 23.16 -10.14 9.42
C ALA A 250 23.65 -9.03 10.37
N ARG A 251 22.78 -8.53 11.26
CA ARG A 251 23.13 -7.53 12.27
C ARG A 251 23.36 -8.08 13.68
N ALA A 252 23.21 -9.40 13.86
CA ALA A 252 23.18 -10.06 15.17
C ALA A 252 22.21 -9.40 16.19
N GLY A 253 20.99 -9.06 15.76
CA GLY A 253 20.06 -8.28 16.57
C GLY A 253 18.69 -8.07 15.93
N SER A 254 17.76 -7.47 16.65
CA SER A 254 16.40 -7.25 16.17
C SER A 254 16.31 -6.10 15.16
N VAL A 255 15.63 -6.30 14.04
CA VAL A 255 15.36 -5.27 13.02
C VAL A 255 13.86 -5.09 12.82
N GLU A 256 13.43 -3.90 12.46
CA GLU A 256 12.04 -3.64 12.04
C GLU A 256 11.94 -3.60 10.51
N VAL A 257 11.07 -4.43 9.93
CA VAL A 257 10.77 -4.42 8.50
C VAL A 257 9.45 -3.70 8.27
N VAL A 258 9.47 -2.58 7.55
CA VAL A 258 8.30 -1.76 7.27
C VAL A 258 7.95 -1.85 5.78
N PRO A 259 6.79 -2.43 5.41
CA PRO A 259 6.37 -2.54 4.02
C PRO A 259 5.91 -1.19 3.46
N ALA A 260 6.07 -1.00 2.15
CA ALA A 260 5.39 0.06 1.40
C ALA A 260 5.05 -0.42 0.00
N TRP A 261 3.80 -0.22 -0.42
CA TRP A 261 3.29 -0.76 -1.67
C TRP A 261 2.04 -0.04 -2.16
N ALA A 262 1.89 0.01 -3.48
CA ALA A 262 0.65 0.38 -4.12
C ALA A 262 0.48 -0.42 -5.42
N PRO A 263 -0.77 -0.79 -5.78
CA PRO A 263 -1.03 -1.42 -7.06
C PRO A 263 -0.93 -0.41 -8.22
N PRO A 264 -0.84 -0.90 -9.48
CA PRO A 264 -0.85 -0.05 -10.66
C PRO A 264 -2.03 0.96 -10.68
N GLY A 265 -1.74 2.18 -11.16
CA GLY A 265 -2.71 3.28 -11.25
C GLY A 265 -3.00 4.04 -9.94
N VAL A 266 -2.68 3.47 -8.78
CA VAL A 266 -2.69 4.20 -7.50
C VAL A 266 -1.52 5.19 -7.47
N ARG A 267 -1.75 6.37 -6.89
CA ARG A 267 -0.85 7.54 -7.03
C ARG A 267 0.14 7.74 -5.89
N ALA A 268 0.05 6.96 -4.81
CA ALA A 268 0.95 7.00 -3.67
C ALA A 268 1.04 5.61 -3.02
N LEU A 269 2.24 5.23 -2.58
CA LEU A 269 2.47 4.03 -1.79
C LEU A 269 1.66 4.08 -0.50
N TRP A 270 0.92 3.02 -0.20
CA TRP A 270 0.42 2.76 1.13
C TRP A 270 1.56 2.22 2.00
N SER A 271 1.59 2.60 3.27
CA SER A 271 2.77 2.34 4.11
C SER A 271 2.44 1.60 5.40
N GLY A 272 3.26 0.61 5.73
CA GLY A 272 3.34 0.11 7.10
C GLY A 272 3.85 1.21 8.04
N CYS A 273 3.83 0.92 9.34
CA CYS A 273 4.37 1.83 10.33
C CYS A 273 5.21 1.10 11.37
N ALA A 274 6.16 1.84 11.94
CA ALA A 274 6.97 1.39 13.06
C ALA A 274 6.16 1.36 14.36
N ALA A 275 6.43 0.40 15.24
CA ALA A 275 5.84 0.37 16.58
C ALA A 275 6.52 1.41 17.50
N PRO A 276 5.78 2.33 18.15
CA PRO A 276 6.33 3.35 19.06
C PRO A 276 7.08 2.79 20.27
N THR A 277 6.81 1.52 20.62
CA THR A 277 7.35 0.86 21.82
C THR A 277 8.50 -0.11 21.54
N GLY A 278 8.99 -0.20 20.29
CA GLY A 278 9.96 -1.23 19.91
C GLY A 278 9.43 -2.67 20.06
N ALA A 279 8.13 -2.83 20.33
CA ALA A 279 7.47 -4.12 20.36
C ALA A 279 7.32 -4.62 18.91
N ILE A 280 8.09 -5.65 18.56
CA ILE A 280 7.85 -6.47 17.38
C ILE A 280 6.55 -7.23 17.64
N VAL A 281 5.40 -6.58 17.45
CA VAL A 281 4.14 -7.32 17.27
C VAL A 281 4.27 -8.03 15.94
N ALA A 282 4.27 -9.37 15.95
CA ALA A 282 4.39 -10.19 14.76
C ALA A 282 3.48 -9.68 13.63
N GLY A 283 4.01 -9.66 12.40
CA GLY A 283 3.27 -9.38 11.17
C GLY A 283 3.06 -7.90 10.82
N ALA A 284 4.03 -7.26 10.15
CA ALA A 284 3.82 -5.94 9.55
C ALA A 284 2.66 -5.93 8.53
N ALA A 285 2.41 -7.07 7.86
CA ALA A 285 1.26 -7.28 6.96
C ALA A 285 -0.08 -7.42 7.69
N ALA A 286 -0.10 -8.06 8.87
CA ALA A 286 -1.30 -8.20 9.70
C ALA A 286 -1.80 -6.85 10.26
N ARG A 287 -0.88 -5.87 10.38
CA ARG A 287 -1.18 -4.48 10.76
C ARG A 287 -1.80 -3.68 9.62
N GLY A 288 -1.67 -4.11 8.36
CA GLY A 288 -2.13 -3.36 7.17
C GLY A 288 -1.26 -2.14 6.82
N LEU A 289 -1.50 -1.58 5.65
CA LEU A 289 -0.80 -0.41 5.12
C LEU A 289 -1.68 0.83 5.26
N HIS A 290 -1.18 1.85 5.95
CA HIS A 290 -1.82 3.16 6.06
C HIS A 290 -1.99 3.82 4.69
N THR A 291 -3.20 4.30 4.46
CA THR A 291 -3.63 5.09 3.30
C THR A 291 -3.53 6.59 3.57
N TRP A 292 -3.84 7.41 2.56
CA TRP A 292 -3.74 8.87 2.63
C TRP A 292 -5.10 9.58 2.43
N PRO A 293 -5.96 9.68 3.45
CA PRO A 293 -7.33 10.22 3.33
C PRO A 293 -7.46 11.64 2.80
N ASP A 294 -6.39 12.43 2.80
CA ASP A 294 -6.35 13.77 2.21
C ASP A 294 -6.01 13.79 0.70
N SER A 295 -5.67 12.62 0.15
CA SER A 295 -5.19 12.45 -1.21
C SER A 295 -5.89 11.32 -1.98
N GLU A 296 -6.65 10.48 -1.30
CA GLU A 296 -7.39 9.38 -1.92
C GLU A 296 -8.63 8.97 -1.11
N LEU A 297 -9.53 8.21 -1.74
CA LEU A 297 -10.59 7.42 -1.12
C LEU A 297 -10.40 5.96 -1.57
N ILE A 298 -10.41 5.04 -0.60
CA ILE A 298 -10.44 3.59 -0.85
C ILE A 298 -11.82 3.07 -0.49
N GLU A 299 -12.40 2.30 -1.39
CA GLU A 299 -13.64 1.57 -1.17
C GLU A 299 -13.37 0.07 -1.34
N VAL A 300 -14.18 -0.78 -0.72
CA VAL A 300 -14.11 -2.23 -0.94
C VAL A 300 -15.40 -2.66 -1.61
N VAL A 301 -15.34 -3.34 -2.75
CA VAL A 301 -16.51 -3.73 -3.56
C VAL A 301 -16.46 -5.22 -3.86
N THR A 302 -17.57 -5.94 -3.72
CA THR A 302 -17.63 -7.36 -4.13
C THR A 302 -17.51 -7.48 -5.65
N PRO A 303 -16.78 -8.49 -6.19
CA PRO A 303 -16.76 -8.75 -7.63
C PRO A 303 -18.19 -8.82 -8.22
N GLY A 304 -18.45 -8.02 -9.26
CA GLY A 304 -19.77 -7.93 -9.91
C GLY A 304 -20.78 -6.97 -9.27
N ALA A 305 -20.50 -6.40 -8.08
CA ALA A 305 -21.32 -5.36 -7.47
C ALA A 305 -20.80 -3.95 -7.82
N ALA A 306 -21.69 -2.96 -7.82
CA ALA A 306 -21.31 -1.56 -7.94
C ALA A 306 -21.13 -0.88 -6.57
N GLU A 307 -21.81 -1.37 -5.53
CA GLU A 307 -21.87 -0.76 -4.20
C GLU A 307 -20.78 -1.32 -3.26
N PRO A 308 -20.23 -0.49 -2.35
CA PRO A 308 -19.27 -0.95 -1.35
C PRO A 308 -19.83 -2.01 -0.40
N VAL A 309 -18.96 -2.91 0.05
CA VAL A 309 -19.27 -3.83 1.16
C VAL A 309 -19.17 -3.10 2.49
N GLY A 310 -19.92 -3.57 3.49
CA GLY A 310 -19.83 -3.06 4.86
C GLY A 310 -18.41 -3.15 5.44
N ALA A 311 -18.10 -2.29 6.41
CA ALA A 311 -16.78 -2.17 7.03
C ALA A 311 -16.17 -3.53 7.43
N GLY A 312 -14.89 -3.72 7.15
CA GLY A 312 -14.13 -4.93 7.49
C GLY A 312 -14.36 -6.15 6.59
N ARG A 313 -15.32 -6.11 5.65
CA ARG A 313 -15.54 -7.21 4.69
C ARG A 313 -14.48 -7.20 3.60
N ALA A 314 -14.15 -8.39 3.09
CA ALA A 314 -13.23 -8.57 1.98
C ALA A 314 -13.93 -8.30 0.63
N GLY A 315 -13.17 -7.79 -0.33
CA GLY A 315 -13.56 -7.57 -1.71
C GLY A 315 -12.46 -6.82 -2.47
N GLU A 316 -12.74 -6.40 -3.69
CA GLU A 316 -11.78 -5.63 -4.48
C GLU A 316 -11.65 -4.20 -3.93
N LEU A 317 -10.41 -3.76 -3.75
CA LEU A 317 -10.08 -2.38 -3.43
C LEU A 317 -10.31 -1.49 -4.66
N ILE A 318 -11.16 -0.48 -4.51
CA ILE A 318 -11.44 0.54 -5.51
C ILE A 318 -10.81 1.85 -5.06
N TRP A 319 -10.03 2.48 -5.94
CA TRP A 319 -9.27 3.67 -5.63
C TRP A 319 -9.82 4.91 -6.33
N SER A 320 -9.87 6.04 -5.62
CA SER A 320 -10.26 7.33 -6.20
C SER A 320 -9.34 8.46 -5.72
N PRO A 321 -8.86 9.34 -6.62
CA PRO A 321 -7.99 10.46 -6.26
C PRO A 321 -8.76 11.58 -5.56
N ILE A 322 -8.07 12.26 -4.65
CA ILE A 322 -8.50 13.54 -4.09
C ILE A 322 -7.37 14.57 -4.29
N GLY A 323 -7.66 15.62 -5.05
CA GLY A 323 -6.76 16.78 -5.15
C GLY A 323 -5.59 16.64 -6.16
N TRP A 324 -5.44 15.51 -6.83
CA TRP A 324 -4.48 15.30 -7.92
C TRP A 324 -4.86 16.13 -9.16
N ALA A 325 -3.88 16.62 -9.92
CA ALA A 325 -4.09 17.55 -11.02
C ALA A 325 -3.67 17.02 -12.40
N GLY A 326 -2.83 15.99 -12.45
CA GLY A 326 -2.50 15.27 -13.68
C GLY A 326 -3.61 14.31 -14.10
N THR A 327 -3.32 13.01 -14.13
CA THR A 327 -4.33 11.96 -14.34
C THR A 327 -5.21 11.78 -13.11
N ALA A 328 -6.54 11.87 -13.30
CA ALA A 328 -7.52 11.64 -12.25
C ALA A 328 -8.62 10.68 -12.72
N VAL A 329 -8.61 9.45 -12.20
CA VAL A 329 -9.58 8.40 -12.55
C VAL A 329 -10.43 8.06 -11.33
N LEU A 330 -11.74 8.31 -11.42
CA LEU A 330 -12.67 7.99 -10.34
C LEU A 330 -13.03 6.49 -10.36
N ARG A 331 -13.07 5.87 -9.17
CA ARG A 331 -13.39 4.45 -8.96
C ARG A 331 -12.58 3.51 -9.85
N LEU A 332 -11.26 3.67 -9.83
CA LEU A 332 -10.33 2.76 -10.50
C LEU A 332 -10.37 1.39 -9.81
N ARG A 333 -10.59 0.33 -10.59
CA ARG A 333 -10.40 -1.05 -10.17
C ARG A 333 -8.91 -1.33 -10.01
N THR A 334 -8.48 -1.66 -8.81
CA THR A 334 -7.06 -1.96 -8.56
C THR A 334 -6.72 -3.41 -8.91
N GLY A 335 -7.73 -4.28 -9.02
CA GLY A 335 -7.52 -5.73 -9.13
C GLY A 335 -7.01 -6.38 -7.84
N VAL A 336 -6.89 -5.62 -6.74
CA VAL A 336 -6.40 -6.11 -5.45
C VAL A 336 -7.60 -6.50 -4.60
N GLU A 337 -7.70 -7.78 -4.26
CA GLU A 337 -8.61 -8.24 -3.21
C GLU A 337 -8.05 -7.84 -1.84
N GLY A 338 -8.89 -7.42 -0.91
CA GLY A 338 -8.49 -6.99 0.42
C GLY A 338 -9.64 -6.51 1.28
N ARG A 339 -9.30 -5.98 2.45
CA ARG A 339 -10.23 -5.31 3.36
C ARG A 339 -9.67 -3.96 3.81
N LEU A 340 -10.55 -3.06 4.19
CA LEU A 340 -10.22 -1.78 4.79
C LEU A 340 -10.48 -1.84 6.29
N VAL A 341 -9.46 -1.52 7.10
CA VAL A 341 -9.53 -1.49 8.56
C VAL A 341 -9.51 -0.03 9.02
N ASN A 342 -10.55 0.39 9.73
CA ASN A 342 -10.72 1.77 10.19
C ASN A 342 -10.43 1.96 11.68
N ASP A 343 -10.21 0.87 12.41
CA ASP A 343 -9.84 0.93 13.83
C ASP A 343 -8.46 1.55 14.02
N PRO A 344 -8.21 2.24 15.16
CA PRO A 344 -6.90 2.76 15.51
C PRO A 344 -5.81 1.69 15.33
N CYS A 345 -4.69 2.10 14.75
CA CYS A 345 -3.58 1.20 14.51
C CYS A 345 -3.00 0.69 15.83
N PRO A 346 -2.90 -0.64 16.03
CA PRO A 346 -2.37 -1.19 17.28
C PRO A 346 -0.88 -0.92 17.45
N ALA A 347 -0.16 -0.63 16.35
CA ALA A 347 1.23 -0.20 16.40
C ALA A 347 1.31 1.29 16.73
N CYS A 348 0.91 2.18 15.82
CA CYS A 348 1.18 3.61 15.98
C CYS A 348 0.05 4.45 16.60
N GLY A 349 -1.11 3.86 16.88
CA GLY A 349 -2.29 4.55 17.43
C GLY A 349 -3.02 5.47 16.45
N ARG A 350 -2.55 5.60 15.19
CA ARG A 350 -3.20 6.43 14.17
C ARG A 350 -4.56 5.87 13.77
N THR A 351 -5.51 6.77 13.52
CA THR A 351 -6.90 6.44 13.15
C THR A 351 -7.13 6.35 11.65
N THR A 352 -6.04 6.34 10.89
CA THR A 352 -6.10 6.42 9.43
C THR A 352 -6.44 5.05 8.87
N PRO A 353 -7.28 4.96 7.81
CA PRO A 353 -7.66 3.68 7.24
C PRO A 353 -6.43 2.89 6.78
N ARG A 354 -6.43 1.60 7.05
CA ARG A 354 -5.38 0.68 6.67
C ARG A 354 -5.93 -0.36 5.70
N VAL A 355 -5.28 -0.51 4.55
CA VAL A 355 -5.60 -1.61 3.64
C VAL A 355 -4.90 -2.88 4.11
N VAL A 356 -5.62 -3.99 4.05
CA VAL A 356 -5.08 -5.33 4.27
C VAL A 356 -5.39 -6.14 3.03
N PRO A 357 -4.44 -6.31 2.10
CA PRO A 357 -4.62 -7.15 0.92
C PRO A 357 -5.00 -8.58 1.33
N ALA A 358 -5.92 -9.21 0.61
CA ALA A 358 -6.39 -10.57 0.83
C ALA A 358 -5.32 -11.63 0.49
N GLY A 359 -4.15 -11.20 0.00
CA GLY A 359 -2.94 -12.01 -0.18
C GLY A 359 -1.82 -11.73 0.82
N GLY A 360 -1.98 -10.83 1.79
CA GLY A 360 -0.92 -10.50 2.76
C GLY A 360 -0.67 -11.63 3.75
N LEU A 361 0.31 -12.49 3.41
CA LEU A 361 0.48 -13.89 3.78
C LEU A 361 -0.73 -14.74 3.31
N SER A 362 -0.51 -15.67 2.39
CA SER A 362 -1.45 -16.78 2.20
C SER A 362 -1.80 -17.41 3.56
N ASP A 363 -2.93 -18.13 3.69
CA ASP A 363 -3.19 -18.91 4.92
C ASP A 363 -1.92 -19.69 5.31
N GLU A 364 -1.21 -20.21 4.31
CA GLU A 364 0.11 -20.82 4.39
C GLU A 364 1.17 -19.90 5.01
N ALA A 365 1.37 -18.66 4.56
CA ALA A 365 2.39 -17.82 5.15
C ALA A 365 2.03 -17.26 6.55
N THR A 366 0.74 -17.20 6.90
CA THR A 366 0.27 -16.95 8.28
C THR A 366 0.58 -18.15 9.16
N LEU A 367 0.33 -19.35 8.63
CA LEU A 367 0.73 -20.60 9.26
C LEU A 367 2.25 -20.74 9.37
N ALA A 368 3.04 -20.21 8.44
CA ALA A 368 4.50 -20.30 8.45
C ALA A 368 5.12 -19.71 9.72
N ALA A 369 4.59 -18.59 10.20
CA ALA A 369 5.05 -17.95 11.43
C ALA A 369 4.71 -18.79 12.68
N GLU A 370 3.48 -19.33 12.75
CA GLU A 370 3.07 -20.18 13.86
C GLU A 370 3.78 -21.54 13.85
N LEU A 371 3.75 -22.23 12.72
CA LEU A 371 4.33 -23.56 12.54
C LEU A 371 5.86 -23.52 12.67
N GLY A 372 6.50 -22.43 12.21
CA GLY A 372 7.94 -22.22 12.38
C GLY A 372 8.40 -22.07 13.84
N SER A 373 7.48 -21.86 14.79
CA SER A 373 7.78 -21.78 16.23
C SER A 373 7.49 -23.09 16.99
N ILE A 374 7.03 -24.14 16.31
CA ILE A 374 6.74 -25.44 16.93
C ILE A 374 8.03 -26.27 17.02
N ALA A 375 8.42 -26.61 18.25
CA ALA A 375 9.56 -27.50 18.48
C ALA A 375 9.28 -28.91 17.94
N GLY A 376 10.25 -29.47 17.21
CA GLY A 376 10.16 -30.82 16.65
C GLY A 376 9.46 -30.93 15.29
N LEU A 377 9.06 -29.81 14.68
CA LEU A 377 8.61 -29.74 13.30
C LEU A 377 9.80 -29.47 12.36
N ALA A 378 9.98 -30.29 11.33
CA ALA A 378 11.05 -30.11 10.34
C ALA A 378 10.57 -29.43 9.05
N ASP A 379 9.34 -29.71 8.63
CA ASP A 379 8.74 -29.12 7.43
C ASP A 379 7.20 -29.19 7.50
N TRP A 380 6.50 -28.49 6.62
CA TRP A 380 5.04 -28.51 6.54
C TRP A 380 4.53 -28.01 5.18
N VAL A 381 3.31 -28.37 4.82
CA VAL A 381 2.62 -27.94 3.58
C VAL A 381 1.16 -27.64 3.87
N ALA A 382 0.60 -26.59 3.25
CA ALA A 382 -0.83 -26.29 3.32
C ALA A 382 -1.50 -26.38 1.94
N GLU A 383 -2.62 -27.09 1.84
CA GLU A 383 -3.38 -27.28 0.60
C GLU A 383 -4.85 -26.88 0.77
N ARG A 384 -5.41 -26.17 -0.22
CA ARG A 384 -6.81 -25.73 -0.20
C ARG A 384 -7.73 -26.82 -0.79
N ARG A 385 -8.80 -27.20 -0.06
CA ARG A 385 -9.83 -28.12 -0.58
C ARG A 385 -10.79 -27.41 -1.52
N VAL A 386 -11.09 -28.07 -2.64
CA VAL A 386 -12.19 -27.69 -3.56
C VAL A 386 -13.10 -28.90 -3.79
N PRO A 387 -14.46 -28.77 -3.68
CA PRO A 387 -15.24 -27.60 -3.28
C PRO A 387 -15.57 -27.61 -1.78
N GLY A 388 -15.32 -26.51 -1.06
CA GLY A 388 -15.63 -26.42 0.38
C GLY A 388 -14.82 -25.39 1.19
N GLY A 389 -13.81 -24.74 0.61
CA GLY A 389 -13.16 -23.57 1.21
C GLY A 389 -12.34 -23.83 2.50
N GLY A 390 -12.11 -25.09 2.84
CA GLY A 390 -11.25 -25.52 3.96
C GLY A 390 -9.78 -25.68 3.55
N LEU A 391 -8.89 -25.60 4.53
CA LEU A 391 -7.44 -25.69 4.41
C LEU A 391 -6.93 -26.96 5.10
N VAL A 392 -6.14 -27.78 4.41
CA VAL A 392 -5.52 -28.98 4.96
C VAL A 392 -4.03 -28.71 5.18
N VAL A 393 -3.58 -28.82 6.42
CA VAL A 393 -2.18 -28.62 6.82
C VAL A 393 -1.55 -29.98 7.09
N ARG A 394 -0.43 -30.27 6.43
CA ARG A 394 0.35 -31.49 6.62
C ARG A 394 1.69 -31.16 7.26
N LEU A 395 2.05 -31.94 8.28
CA LEU A 395 3.24 -31.70 9.09
C LEU A 395 4.28 -32.80 8.84
N ALA A 396 5.54 -32.42 8.72
CA ALA A 396 6.69 -33.31 8.68
C ALA A 396 7.50 -33.19 9.99
N PRO A 397 7.49 -34.21 10.86
CA PRO A 397 8.24 -34.18 12.11
C PRO A 397 9.75 -34.29 11.87
N ALA A 398 10.54 -33.66 12.74
CA ALA A 398 11.98 -33.88 12.81
C ALA A 398 12.31 -35.33 13.20
N THR A 399 13.51 -35.78 12.85
CA THR A 399 13.97 -37.16 13.11
C THR A 399 13.89 -37.49 14.60
N GLY A 400 13.03 -38.46 14.96
CA GLY A 400 12.81 -38.88 16.35
C GLY A 400 11.64 -38.20 17.06
N GLU A 401 11.12 -37.08 16.54
CA GLU A 401 10.13 -36.22 17.23
C GLU A 401 8.67 -36.58 16.94
N ARG A 402 8.41 -37.59 16.10
CA ARG A 402 7.05 -37.94 15.64
C ARG A 402 6.05 -38.16 16.77
N ARG A 403 6.42 -38.90 17.82
CA ARG A 403 5.51 -39.20 18.94
C ARG A 403 5.15 -37.95 19.75
N ALA A 404 6.09 -37.03 19.92
CA ALA A 404 5.88 -35.77 20.61
C ALA A 404 4.95 -34.86 19.79
N LEU A 405 5.23 -34.70 18.49
CA LEU A 405 4.40 -33.91 17.59
C LEU A 405 2.96 -34.46 17.47
N GLU A 406 2.80 -35.79 17.43
CA GLU A 406 1.47 -36.43 17.41
C GLU A 406 0.68 -36.20 18.71
N ALA A 407 1.35 -36.05 19.85
CA ALA A 407 0.71 -35.77 21.13
C ALA A 407 0.27 -34.31 21.27
N SER A 408 0.86 -33.38 20.50
CA SER A 408 0.55 -31.95 20.52
C SER A 408 -0.39 -31.48 19.39
N LEU A 409 -0.96 -32.38 18.57
CA LEU A 409 -1.69 -31.97 17.36
C LEU A 409 -2.91 -31.08 17.62
N ASP A 410 -3.61 -31.27 18.73
CA ASP A 410 -4.77 -30.45 19.07
C ASP A 410 -4.34 -29.00 19.39
N ASP A 411 -3.22 -28.81 20.10
CA ASP A 411 -2.61 -27.50 20.32
C ASP A 411 -2.13 -26.87 19.00
N VAL A 412 -1.49 -27.65 18.13
CA VAL A 412 -1.09 -27.15 16.80
C VAL A 412 -2.30 -26.69 15.99
N HIS A 413 -3.40 -27.44 16.03
CA HIS A 413 -4.65 -27.07 15.34
C HIS A 413 -5.25 -25.77 15.90
N GLU A 414 -5.34 -25.65 17.21
CA GLU A 414 -5.85 -24.43 17.87
C GLU A 414 -5.00 -23.20 17.54
N ARG A 415 -3.67 -23.35 17.51
CA ARG A 415 -2.75 -22.28 17.11
C ARG A 415 -2.92 -21.87 15.65
N CYS A 416 -3.04 -22.85 14.74
CA CYS A 416 -3.34 -22.59 13.33
C CYS A 416 -4.65 -21.82 13.16
N ALA A 417 -5.70 -22.25 13.87
CA ALA A 417 -7.01 -21.61 13.83
C ALA A 417 -6.96 -20.18 14.41
N ALA A 418 -6.30 -19.98 15.55
CA ALA A 418 -6.16 -18.68 16.18
C ALA A 418 -5.43 -17.67 15.28
N ALA A 419 -4.39 -18.11 14.57
CA ALA A 419 -3.64 -17.26 13.64
C ALA A 419 -4.43 -16.89 12.38
N LEU A 420 -5.33 -17.77 11.92
CA LEU A 420 -6.19 -17.53 10.76
C LEU A 420 -7.52 -16.84 11.10
N GLY A 421 -7.82 -16.67 12.39
CA GLY A 421 -9.01 -15.97 12.92
C GLY A 421 -10.05 -16.90 13.55
N ALA A 422 -10.89 -16.38 14.45
CA ALA A 422 -11.80 -17.16 15.29
C ALA A 422 -12.77 -18.09 14.53
N ASP A 423 -13.13 -17.75 13.30
CA ASP A 423 -14.03 -18.54 12.44
C ASP A 423 -13.29 -19.64 11.63
N ALA A 424 -11.96 -19.77 11.78
CA ALA A 424 -11.14 -20.69 11.01
C ALA A 424 -11.06 -22.11 11.62
N ILE A 425 -11.50 -22.31 12.86
CA ILE A 425 -11.35 -23.58 13.59
C ILE A 425 -12.02 -24.76 12.89
N ASP A 426 -13.16 -24.52 12.23
CA ASP A 426 -13.92 -25.50 11.46
C ASP A 426 -13.44 -25.63 10.00
N ARG A 427 -12.56 -24.73 9.56
CA ARG A 427 -12.08 -24.64 8.17
C ARG A 427 -10.67 -25.19 8.01
N VAL A 428 -9.88 -25.23 9.07
CA VAL A 428 -8.51 -25.76 9.08
C VAL A 428 -8.54 -27.22 9.52
N MET A 429 -7.74 -28.07 8.89
CA MET A 429 -7.57 -29.47 9.29
C MET A 429 -6.09 -29.82 9.30
N VAL A 430 -5.55 -30.12 10.47
CA VAL A 430 -4.17 -30.61 10.61
C VAL A 430 -4.15 -32.14 10.47
N GLU A 431 -3.50 -32.65 9.42
CA GLU A 431 -3.39 -34.10 9.20
C GLU A 431 -2.30 -34.74 10.08
N ARG A 432 -2.64 -35.88 10.69
CA ARG A 432 -1.69 -36.67 11.49
C ARG A 432 -0.54 -37.17 10.61
N PRO A 433 0.74 -37.01 11.02
CA PRO A 433 1.88 -37.51 10.25
C PRO A 433 1.80 -39.01 9.89
N SER A 434 1.27 -39.85 10.78
CA SER A 434 1.05 -41.29 10.52
C SER A 434 -0.02 -41.61 9.47
N VAL A 435 -0.94 -40.69 9.20
CA VAL A 435 -1.96 -40.83 8.14
C VAL A 435 -1.37 -40.47 6.78
N VAL A 436 -0.57 -39.41 6.73
CA VAL A 436 0.14 -38.97 5.51
C VAL A 436 1.10 -40.07 5.03
N ARG A 437 1.91 -40.62 5.94
CA ARG A 437 2.84 -41.72 5.63
C ARG A 437 2.15 -42.95 5.05
N ARG A 438 1.03 -43.38 5.66
CA ARG A 438 0.26 -44.54 5.17
C ARG A 438 -0.32 -44.34 3.78
N ARG A 439 -0.70 -43.11 3.40
CA ARG A 439 -1.14 -42.81 2.02
C ARG A 439 0.02 -42.88 1.02
N LEU A 440 1.18 -42.34 1.39
CA LEU A 440 2.37 -42.37 0.53
C LEU A 440 2.95 -43.78 0.36
N GLU A 441 2.77 -44.67 1.35
CA GLU A 441 3.16 -46.08 1.25
C GLU A 441 2.14 -46.96 0.48
N ALA A 442 0.93 -46.43 0.21
CA ALA A 442 -0.19 -47.17 -0.40
C ALA A 442 -0.51 -46.76 -1.84
N GLY A 443 0.11 -45.70 -2.35
CA GLY A 443 0.03 -45.25 -3.75
C GLY A 443 1.40 -45.29 -4.39
#